data_AF-B4LG41-F1
#
_entry.id   AF-B4LG41-F1
#
_cell.length_a   1.000
_cell.length_b   1.000
_cell.length_c   1.000
_cell.angle_alpha   90.00
_cell.angle_beta   90.00
_cell.angle_gamma   90.00
#
_symmetry.space_group_name_H-M   'P 1'
#
loop_
_entity.id
_entity.type
_entity.pdbx_description
1 polymer ?
#
loop_
_entity_poly.entity_id
_entity_poly.type
_entity_poly.pdbx_seq_one_letter_code
_entity_poly.pdbx_strand_id
1 'polypeptide(L)'
;MLGRSIDSTGKQPTFHVIREVYDSSNAHERFEAELDKALEAKVDFIIIEPPRLGDETGRWIWVGNCLHKTAVATGVASLISSLLWYDRPVIAAPVCAMSLFCTGLYTVSWNYDPCCQYQVEENNEVALNKLPLTDVSSPVILGYAPNTQTKYLHRGITFLSAALCAWQIWRSYK
;
A
#
# COMPACT_ATOMS: atom_id res chain seq x y z
N MET A 1 11.87 26.03 3.96
CA MET A 1 12.17 25.20 5.16
C MET A 1 11.34 23.93 5.10
N LEU A 2 11.99 22.81 4.75
CA LEU A 2 11.78 21.45 5.29
C LEU A 2 12.58 20.47 4.43
N GLY A 3 13.91 20.57 4.51
CA GLY A 3 14.79 19.48 4.14
C GLY A 3 14.60 18.38 5.17
N ARG A 4 13.79 17.37 4.84
CA ARG A 4 13.57 16.23 5.71
C ARG A 4 14.65 15.20 5.42
N SER A 5 15.74 15.37 6.17
CA SER A 5 16.54 14.32 6.79
C SER A 5 17.32 13.38 5.87
N ILE A 6 18.63 13.66 5.79
CA ILE A 6 19.65 12.60 5.89
C ILE A 6 19.16 11.62 6.95
N ASP A 7 18.99 10.36 6.57
CA ASP A 7 18.61 9.32 7.52
C ASP A 7 19.59 9.34 8.69
N SER A 8 19.06 9.15 9.89
CA SER A 8 19.71 9.30 11.21
C SER A 8 20.98 8.44 11.43
N THR A 9 21.44 7.75 10.39
CA THR A 9 22.54 6.78 10.35
C THR A 9 23.75 7.24 9.52
N GLY A 10 23.69 8.40 8.83
CA GLY A 10 24.80 8.88 8.00
C GLY A 10 25.08 8.04 6.74
N LYS A 11 24.18 7.11 6.41
CA LYS A 11 24.27 6.26 5.22
C LYS A 11 23.64 6.99 4.03
N GLN A 12 24.30 6.94 2.87
CA GLN A 12 23.71 7.49 1.64
C GLN A 12 22.55 6.60 1.16
N PRO A 13 21.44 7.20 0.70
CA PRO A 13 20.31 6.44 0.19
C PRO A 13 20.70 5.66 -1.06
N THR A 14 20.15 4.45 -1.18
CA THR A 14 20.34 3.53 -2.29
C THR A 14 19.27 3.75 -3.36
N PHE A 15 19.68 3.74 -4.62
CA PHE A 15 18.80 4.01 -5.77
C PHE A 15 18.90 2.88 -6.79
N HIS A 16 17.79 2.54 -7.41
CA HIS A 16 17.73 1.70 -8.60
C HIS A 16 16.90 2.38 -9.68
N VAL A 17 17.39 2.41 -10.91
CA VAL A 17 16.72 3.10 -12.04
C VAL A 17 16.45 2.08 -13.13
N ILE A 18 15.17 1.82 -13.38
CA ILE A 18 14.69 0.96 -14.46
C ILE A 18 14.50 1.86 -15.66
N ARG A 19 15.35 1.66 -16.67
CA ARG A 19 15.38 2.53 -17.86
C ARG A 19 14.50 1.99 -18.97
N GLU A 20 13.86 2.90 -19.69
CA GLU A 20 13.11 2.53 -20.89
C GLU A 20 14.08 2.15 -22.02
N VAL A 21 14.02 0.89 -22.43
CA VAL A 21 14.77 0.36 -23.58
C VAL A 21 13.78 -0.05 -24.67
N TYR A 22 13.80 0.66 -25.79
CA TYR A 22 13.02 0.34 -26.97
C TYR A 22 13.63 -0.85 -27.74
N ASP A 23 13.59 -2.06 -27.19
CA ASP A 23 14.04 -3.26 -27.92
C ASP A 23 13.16 -4.52 -27.71
N SER A 24 12.58 -4.99 -28.83
CA SER A 24 11.80 -6.23 -29.05
C SER A 24 10.58 -6.54 -28.14
N SER A 25 9.79 -7.53 -28.56
CA SER A 25 8.47 -7.90 -28.00
C SER A 25 8.44 -8.20 -26.49
N ASN A 26 9.59 -8.47 -25.88
CA ASN A 26 9.72 -8.93 -24.49
C ASN A 26 10.37 -7.88 -23.57
N ALA A 27 10.46 -6.62 -23.99
CA ALA A 27 11.00 -5.53 -23.16
C ALA A 27 10.26 -5.40 -21.82
N HIS A 28 8.93 -5.55 -21.83
CA HIS A 28 8.09 -5.40 -20.65
C HIS A 28 8.38 -6.43 -19.56
N GLU A 29 8.47 -7.72 -19.90
CA GLU A 29 8.82 -8.79 -18.95
C GLU A 29 10.20 -8.57 -18.32
N ARG A 30 11.15 -7.98 -19.07
CA ARG A 30 12.47 -7.64 -18.51
C ARG A 30 12.37 -6.52 -17.48
N PHE A 31 11.57 -5.49 -17.73
CA PHE A 31 11.35 -4.40 -16.79
C PHE A 31 10.65 -4.90 -15.53
N GLU A 32 9.67 -5.79 -15.64
CA GLU A 32 9.03 -6.46 -14.49
C GLU A 32 10.04 -7.26 -13.67
N ALA A 33 10.87 -8.08 -14.33
CA ALA A 33 11.90 -8.88 -13.65
C ALA A 33 12.99 -8.02 -13.00
N GLU A 34 13.28 -6.84 -13.54
CA GLU A 34 14.18 -5.85 -12.93
C GLU A 34 13.54 -5.19 -11.71
N LEU A 35 12.26 -4.83 -11.81
CA LEU A 35 11.47 -4.30 -10.70
C LEU A 35 11.40 -5.28 -9.53
N ASP A 36 11.09 -6.55 -9.79
CA ASP A 36 11.05 -7.59 -8.76
C ASP A 36 12.37 -7.70 -8.00
N LYS A 37 13.51 -7.70 -8.72
CA LYS A 37 14.84 -7.71 -8.09
C LYS A 37 15.10 -6.47 -7.24
N ALA A 38 14.67 -5.29 -7.71
CA ALA A 38 14.83 -4.04 -6.97
C ALA A 38 13.99 -4.03 -5.68
N LEU A 39 12.76 -4.54 -5.76
CA LEU A 39 11.85 -4.72 -4.63
C LEU A 39 12.40 -5.71 -3.60
N GLU A 40 12.97 -6.84 -4.04
CA GLU A 40 13.61 -7.83 -3.16
C GLU A 40 14.87 -7.27 -2.48
N ALA A 41 15.64 -6.45 -3.19
CA ALA A 41 16.85 -5.80 -2.67
C ALA A 41 16.55 -4.72 -1.62
N LYS A 42 15.28 -4.28 -1.48
CA LYS A 42 14.83 -3.26 -0.53
C LYS A 42 15.65 -1.96 -0.61
N VAL A 43 15.91 -1.50 -1.83
CA VAL A 43 16.55 -0.20 -2.05
C VAL A 43 15.64 0.93 -1.58
N ASP A 44 16.22 2.04 -1.16
CA ASP A 44 15.48 3.17 -0.59
C ASP A 44 14.57 3.84 -1.63
N PHE A 45 15.03 3.92 -2.88
CA PHE A 45 14.26 4.48 -3.99
C PHE A 45 14.39 3.64 -5.26
N ILE A 46 13.26 3.36 -5.91
CA ILE A 46 13.18 2.76 -7.24
C ILE A 46 12.58 3.79 -8.18
N ILE A 47 13.27 4.07 -9.29
CA ILE A 47 12.82 5.01 -10.32
C ILE A 47 12.45 4.20 -11.54
N ILE A 48 11.18 4.30 -11.95
CA ILE A 48 10.62 3.57 -13.08
C ILE A 48 10.40 4.57 -14.22
N GLU A 49 11.26 4.52 -15.24
CA GLU A 49 11.12 5.35 -16.45
C GLU A 49 10.03 4.83 -17.41
N PRO A 50 9.86 3.51 -17.65
CA PRO A 50 8.79 3.02 -18.54
C PRO A 50 7.40 3.36 -17.99
N PRO A 51 6.59 4.19 -18.69
CA PRO A 51 5.35 4.72 -18.13
C PRO A 51 4.32 3.62 -17.85
N ARG A 52 4.24 2.61 -18.74
CA ARG A 52 3.31 1.48 -18.58
C ARG A 52 3.53 0.71 -17.27
N LEU A 53 4.79 0.33 -17.00
CA LEU A 53 5.14 -0.40 -15.78
C LEU A 53 4.95 0.48 -14.53
N GLY A 54 5.33 1.76 -14.62
CA GLY A 54 5.16 2.73 -13.54
C GLY A 54 3.70 2.91 -13.15
N ASP A 55 2.81 3.09 -14.14
CA ASP A 55 1.37 3.26 -13.94
C ASP A 55 0.71 1.99 -13.37
N GLU A 56 1.08 0.81 -13.87
CA GLU A 56 0.57 -0.48 -13.38
C GLU A 56 0.99 -0.71 -11.92
N THR A 57 2.27 -0.47 -11.61
CA THR A 57 2.80 -0.58 -10.25
C THR A 57 2.17 0.43 -9.30
N GLY A 58 2.06 1.70 -9.74
CA GLY A 58 1.44 2.76 -8.96
C GLY A 58 -0.03 2.47 -8.66
N ARG A 59 -0.79 1.98 -9.65
CA ARG A 59 -2.18 1.56 -9.46
C ARG A 59 -2.30 0.38 -8.51
N TRP A 60 -1.42 -0.61 -8.61
CA TRP A 60 -1.42 -1.76 -7.71
C TRP A 60 -1.21 -1.35 -6.25
N ILE A 61 -0.22 -0.47 -6.00
CA ILE A 61 0.03 0.14 -4.68
C ILE A 61 -1.19 0.94 -4.21
N TRP A 62 -1.78 1.74 -5.09
CA TRP A 62 -2.96 2.54 -4.78
C TRP A 62 -4.16 1.69 -4.37
N VAL A 63 -4.44 0.59 -5.06
CA VAL A 63 -5.52 -0.35 -4.70
C VAL A 63 -5.27 -0.95 -3.32
N GLY A 64 -4.05 -1.40 -3.03
CA GLY A 64 -3.68 -1.91 -1.71
C GLY A 64 -3.88 -0.88 -0.60
N ASN A 65 -3.50 0.38 -0.84
CA ASN A 65 -3.70 1.48 0.11
C ASN A 65 -5.18 1.84 0.30
N CYS A 66 -5.98 1.78 -0.77
CA CYS A 66 -7.41 1.98 -0.70
C CYS A 66 -8.06 0.93 0.21
N LEU A 67 -7.71 -0.36 0.01
CA LEU A 67 -8.20 -1.46 0.85
C LEU A 67 -7.87 -1.30 2.34
N HIS A 68 -6.66 -0.84 2.67
CA HIS A 68 -6.30 -0.51 4.06
C HIS A 68 -7.22 0.54 4.66
N LYS A 69 -7.38 1.67 3.96
CA LYS A 69 -8.16 2.82 4.44
C LYS A 69 -9.63 2.47 4.58
N THR A 70 -10.19 1.74 3.60
CA THR A 70 -11.59 1.30 3.65
C THR A 70 -11.81 0.27 4.74
N ALA A 71 -10.91 -0.69 4.95
CA ALA A 71 -10.99 -1.65 6.05
C ALA A 71 -10.99 -0.93 7.40
N VAL A 72 -10.06 0.00 7.63
CA VAL A 72 -10.00 0.77 8.88
C VAL A 72 -11.27 1.61 9.08
N ALA A 73 -11.69 2.37 8.06
CA ALA A 73 -12.84 3.26 8.17
C ALA A 73 -14.13 2.48 8.46
N THR A 74 -14.37 1.38 7.73
CA THR A 74 -15.56 0.55 7.93
C THR A 74 -15.50 -0.23 9.24
N GLY A 75 -14.35 -0.76 9.64
CA GLY A 75 -14.17 -1.41 10.94
C GLY A 75 -14.44 -0.46 12.12
N VAL A 76 -13.92 0.76 12.08
CA VAL A 76 -14.20 1.80 13.09
C VAL A 76 -15.68 2.19 13.08
N ALA A 77 -16.27 2.42 11.91
CA ALA A 77 -17.69 2.75 11.79
C ALA A 77 -18.58 1.63 12.35
N SER A 78 -18.21 0.37 12.14
CA SER A 78 -18.88 -0.79 12.72
C SER A 78 -18.75 -0.81 14.25
N LEU A 79 -17.55 -0.57 14.80
CA LEU A 79 -17.33 -0.47 16.25
C LEU A 79 -18.22 0.61 16.89
N ILE A 80 -18.23 1.81 16.32
CA ILE A 80 -19.05 2.93 16.80
C ILE A 80 -20.53 2.58 16.71
N SER A 81 -20.97 1.99 15.59
CA SER A 81 -22.36 1.59 15.38
C SER A 81 -22.80 0.53 16.40
N SER A 82 -21.93 -0.46 16.67
CA SER A 82 -22.16 -1.47 17.70
C SER A 82 -22.27 -0.85 19.10
N LEU A 83 -21.46 0.16 19.43
CA LEU A 83 -21.50 0.81 20.74
C LEU A 83 -22.73 1.72 20.92
N LEU A 84 -23.13 2.46 19.88
CA LEU A 84 -24.27 3.38 19.95
C LEU A 84 -25.63 2.69 19.82
N TRP A 85 -25.76 1.74 18.89
CA TRP A 85 -27.00 1.02 18.61
C TRP A 85 -26.88 -0.44 18.99
N TYR A 86 -26.69 -0.66 20.29
CA TYR A 86 -26.52 -1.97 20.90
C TYR A 86 -27.60 -3.01 20.49
N ASP A 87 -28.84 -2.55 20.32
CA ASP A 87 -30.00 -3.41 20.07
C ASP A 87 -30.28 -3.69 18.58
N ARG A 88 -29.47 -3.15 17.65
CA ARG A 88 -29.71 -3.25 16.20
C ARG A 88 -28.45 -3.74 15.45
N PRO A 89 -28.07 -5.02 15.58
CA PRO A 89 -26.88 -5.57 14.94
C PRO A 89 -26.91 -5.49 13.40
N VAL A 90 -28.10 -5.37 12.82
CA VAL A 90 -28.33 -5.21 11.36
C VAL A 90 -27.62 -3.97 10.79
N ILE A 91 -27.36 -2.94 11.60
CA ILE A 91 -26.65 -1.73 11.16
C ILE A 91 -25.14 -1.95 11.16
N ALA A 92 -24.60 -2.58 12.21
CA ALA A 92 -23.16 -2.78 12.37
C ALA A 92 -22.61 -3.94 11.51
N ALA A 93 -23.44 -4.95 11.23
CA ALA A 93 -23.07 -6.16 10.49
C ALA A 93 -22.59 -5.93 9.04
N PRO A 94 -23.31 -5.18 8.16
CA PRO A 94 -22.85 -4.97 6.78
C PRO A 94 -21.55 -4.16 6.73
N VAL A 95 -21.37 -3.21 7.65
CA VAL A 95 -20.15 -2.41 7.73
C VAL A 95 -18.98 -3.26 8.23
N CYS A 96 -19.22 -4.15 9.19
CA CYS A 96 -18.24 -5.15 9.63
C CYS A 96 -17.85 -6.10 8.48
N ALA A 97 -18.84 -6.58 7.72
CA ALA A 97 -18.60 -7.47 6.59
C ALA A 97 -17.74 -6.81 5.51
N MET A 98 -17.94 -5.51 5.23
CA MET A 98 -17.07 -4.75 4.33
C MET A 98 -15.63 -4.67 4.86
N SER A 99 -15.45 -4.39 6.16
CA SER A 99 -14.13 -4.37 6.81
C SER A 99 -13.40 -5.70 6.68
N LEU A 100 -14.12 -6.80 6.91
CA LEU A 100 -13.61 -8.17 6.75
C LEU A 100 -13.25 -8.48 5.31
N PHE A 101 -14.10 -8.09 4.36
CA PHE A 101 -13.87 -8.29 2.94
C PHE A 101 -12.60 -7.56 2.47
N CYS A 102 -12.47 -6.27 2.79
CA CYS A 102 -11.28 -5.48 2.42
C CYS A 102 -10.01 -6.03 3.08
N THR A 103 -10.07 -6.41 4.36
CA THR A 103 -8.93 -7.03 5.08
C THR A 103 -8.54 -8.38 4.50
N GLY A 104 -9.53 -9.19 4.11
CA GLY A 104 -9.32 -10.50 3.48
C GLY A 104 -8.67 -10.36 2.11
N LEU A 105 -9.22 -9.52 1.24
CA LEU A 105 -8.65 -9.23 -0.08
C LEU A 105 -7.22 -8.70 0.03
N TYR A 106 -6.97 -7.78 0.96
CA TYR A 106 -5.63 -7.26 1.21
C TYR A 106 -4.68 -8.37 1.67
N THR A 107 -5.14 -9.25 2.57
CA THR A 107 -4.29 -10.33 3.10
C THR A 107 -3.96 -11.37 2.03
N VAL A 108 -4.88 -11.71 1.14
CA VAL A 108 -4.59 -12.67 0.05
C VAL A 108 -3.64 -12.06 -0.98
N SER A 109 -3.83 -10.80 -1.34
CA SER A 109 -3.14 -10.22 -2.51
C SER A 109 -1.87 -9.43 -2.16
N TRP A 110 -1.82 -8.75 -0.99
CA TRP A 110 -0.71 -7.85 -0.61
C TRP A 110 0.07 -8.29 0.64
N ASN A 111 -0.27 -9.41 1.28
CA ASN A 111 0.45 -9.81 2.49
C ASN A 111 1.93 -10.12 2.23
N TYR A 112 2.20 -10.82 1.12
CA TYR A 112 3.53 -11.27 0.70
C TYR A 112 4.09 -10.51 -0.51
N ASP A 113 3.29 -9.66 -1.14
CA ASP A 113 3.73 -8.83 -2.25
C ASP A 113 4.75 -7.77 -1.78
N PRO A 114 5.95 -7.71 -2.35
CA PRO A 114 6.96 -6.73 -1.95
C PRO A 114 6.60 -5.29 -2.33
N CYS A 115 5.73 -5.06 -3.34
CA CYS A 115 5.27 -3.72 -3.73
C CYS A 115 4.59 -2.98 -2.56
N CYS A 116 3.95 -3.70 -1.63
CA CYS A 116 3.27 -3.09 -0.51
C CYS A 116 4.19 -2.38 0.50
N GLN A 117 5.51 -2.56 0.38
CA GLN A 117 6.55 -1.89 1.19
C GLN A 117 7.04 -0.58 0.55
N TYR A 118 6.47 -0.22 -0.60
CA TYR A 118 6.82 0.99 -1.33
C TYR A 118 5.60 1.90 -1.48
N GLN A 119 5.85 3.19 -1.65
CA GLN A 119 4.82 4.21 -1.90
C GLN A 119 5.25 5.10 -3.06
N VAL A 120 4.28 5.54 -3.86
CA VAL A 120 4.54 6.47 -4.96
C VAL A 120 4.87 7.84 -4.39
N GLU A 121 6.02 8.39 -4.79
CA GLU A 121 6.49 9.71 -4.40
C GLU A 121 6.48 10.65 -5.60
N GLU A 122 5.56 11.62 -5.59
CA GLU A 122 5.39 12.54 -6.73
C GLU A 122 6.46 13.63 -6.80
N ASN A 123 7.20 13.91 -5.71
CA ASN A 123 8.08 15.08 -5.60
C ASN A 123 9.35 14.82 -4.76
N ASN A 124 10.06 13.72 -5.00
CA ASN A 124 11.34 13.49 -4.33
C ASN A 124 12.51 14.11 -5.10
N GLU A 125 12.90 15.33 -4.73
CA GLU A 125 13.99 16.08 -5.37
C GLU A 125 15.34 15.31 -5.34
N VAL A 126 15.59 14.49 -4.32
CA VAL A 126 16.84 13.73 -4.18
C VAL A 126 16.89 12.60 -5.20
N ALA A 127 15.80 11.87 -5.37
CA ALA A 127 15.66 10.86 -6.41
C ALA A 127 15.63 11.47 -7.82
N LEU A 128 14.95 12.61 -7.97
CA LEU A 128 14.84 13.33 -9.25
C LEU A 128 16.21 13.84 -9.74
N ASN A 129 17.07 14.31 -8.83
CA ASN A 129 18.43 14.73 -9.15
C ASN A 129 19.36 13.59 -9.60
N LYS A 130 18.97 12.31 -9.42
CA LYS A 130 19.71 11.15 -9.93
C LYS A 130 19.40 10.85 -11.40
N LEU A 131 18.32 11.40 -11.92
CA LEU A 131 17.98 11.29 -13.33
C LEU A 131 18.79 12.31 -14.14
N PRO A 132 19.29 11.94 -15.33
CA PRO A 132 19.83 12.94 -16.24
C PRO A 132 18.72 13.94 -16.58
N LEU A 133 19.02 15.25 -16.53
CA LEU A 133 18.10 16.38 -16.77
C LEU A 133 17.51 16.43 -18.20
N THR A 134 17.66 15.36 -18.97
CA THR A 134 17.28 15.26 -20.39
C THR A 134 16.02 14.42 -20.51
N ASP A 135 14.89 15.09 -20.72
CA ASP A 135 13.67 14.61 -21.39
C ASP A 135 13.16 13.21 -20.98
N VAL A 136 13.20 12.88 -19.68
CA VAL A 136 12.53 11.68 -19.16
C VAL A 136 11.03 11.98 -19.06
N SER A 137 10.23 11.24 -19.82
CA SER A 137 8.77 11.29 -19.77
C SER A 137 8.28 10.87 -18.37
N SER A 138 8.02 11.84 -17.49
CA SER A 138 7.38 11.71 -16.17
C SER A 138 7.55 10.35 -15.46
N PRO A 139 8.74 10.06 -14.89
CA PRO A 139 9.03 8.77 -14.26
C PRO A 139 8.24 8.60 -12.95
N VAL A 140 7.89 7.35 -12.63
CA VAL A 140 7.27 6.99 -11.35
C VAL A 140 8.37 6.66 -10.34
N ILE A 141 8.39 7.38 -9.23
CA ILE A 141 9.35 7.18 -8.15
C ILE A 141 8.65 6.42 -7.02
N LEU A 142 9.25 5.30 -6.59
CA LEU A 142 8.81 4.51 -5.46
C LEU A 142 9.79 4.70 -4.30
N GLY A 143 9.31 5.23 -3.18
CA GLY A 143 10.07 5.32 -1.93
C GLY A 143 9.78 4.13 -1.02
N TYR A 144 10.82 3.58 -0.39
CA TYR A 144 10.68 2.50 0.59
C TYR A 144 10.00 3.03 1.86
N ALA A 145 8.82 2.50 2.16
CA ALA A 145 8.00 2.87 3.31
C ALA A 145 7.40 1.61 3.93
N PRO A 146 8.01 1.06 5.01
CA PRO A 146 7.61 -0.22 5.57
C PRO A 146 6.16 -0.16 6.10
N ASN A 147 5.32 -1.04 5.59
CA ASN A 147 3.87 -1.03 5.84
C ASN A 147 3.44 -1.85 7.07
N THR A 148 4.37 -2.20 7.96
CA THR A 148 4.13 -3.11 9.09
C THR A 148 3.05 -2.57 10.04
N GLN A 149 3.10 -1.28 10.37
CA GLN A 149 2.17 -0.67 11.32
C GLN A 149 0.74 -0.64 10.78
N THR A 150 0.54 -0.20 9.54
CA THR A 150 -0.78 -0.17 8.90
C THR A 150 -1.39 -1.56 8.76
N LYS A 151 -0.56 -2.57 8.46
CA LYS A 151 -0.97 -3.99 8.40
C LYS A 151 -1.54 -4.47 9.73
N TYR A 152 -0.87 -4.19 10.84
CA TYR A 152 -1.39 -4.59 12.15
C TYR A 152 -2.59 -3.77 12.59
N LEU A 153 -2.62 -2.48 12.26
CA LEU A 153 -3.73 -1.58 12.60
C LEU A 153 -5.07 -2.06 12.01
N HIS A 154 -5.15 -2.25 10.69
CA HIS A 154 -6.41 -2.63 10.06
C HIS A 154 -6.87 -4.02 10.50
N ARG A 155 -5.94 -4.95 10.74
CA ARG A 155 -6.23 -6.30 11.26
C ARG A 155 -6.81 -6.23 12.67
N GLY A 156 -6.20 -5.42 13.54
CA GLY A 156 -6.67 -5.22 14.90
C GLY A 156 -8.08 -4.63 14.93
N ILE A 157 -8.32 -3.57 14.16
CA ILE A 157 -9.63 -2.91 14.07
C ILE A 157 -10.69 -3.86 13.53
N THR A 158 -10.40 -4.57 12.44
CA THR A 158 -11.33 -5.51 11.83
C THR A 158 -11.64 -6.67 12.78
N PHE A 159 -10.64 -7.21 13.46
CA PHE A 159 -10.83 -8.28 14.44
C PHE A 159 -11.71 -7.84 15.60
N LEU A 160 -11.46 -6.65 16.16
CA LEU A 160 -12.26 -6.11 17.26
C LEU A 160 -13.71 -5.86 16.81
N SER A 161 -13.90 -5.28 15.62
CA SER A 161 -15.22 -5.06 15.02
C SER A 161 -15.97 -6.38 14.84
N ALA A 162 -15.32 -7.40 14.28
CA ALA A 162 -15.91 -8.72 14.10
C ALA A 162 -16.28 -9.39 15.42
N ALA A 163 -15.43 -9.29 16.44
CA ALA A 163 -15.70 -9.84 17.76
C ALA A 163 -16.94 -9.19 18.42
N LEU A 164 -17.03 -7.85 18.39
CA LEU A 164 -18.21 -7.15 18.92
C LEU A 164 -19.48 -7.46 18.12
N CYS A 165 -19.39 -7.48 16.79
CA CYS A 165 -20.53 -7.78 15.93
C CYS A 165 -21.03 -9.22 16.16
N ALA A 166 -20.12 -10.20 16.21
CA ALA A 166 -20.46 -11.60 16.50
C ALA A 166 -21.11 -11.76 17.87
N TRP A 167 -20.60 -11.05 18.90
CA TRP A 167 -21.17 -11.08 20.24
C TRP A 167 -22.58 -10.47 20.29
N GLN A 168 -22.82 -9.35 19.60
CA GLN A 168 -24.16 -8.76 19.50
C GLN A 168 -25.15 -9.70 18.82
N ILE A 169 -24.76 -10.31 17.70
CA ILE A 169 -25.58 -11.29 16.98
C ILE A 169 -25.89 -12.48 17.89
N TRP A 170 -24.89 -13.07 18.54
CA TRP A 170 -25.08 -14.19 19.46
C TRP A 170 -26.04 -13.85 20.60
N ARG A 171 -25.93 -12.64 21.17
CA ARG A 171 -26.84 -12.16 22.20
C ARG A 171 -28.26 -11.97 21.69
N SER A 172 -28.45 -11.46 20.47
CA SER A 172 -29.80 -11.27 19.90
C SER A 172 -30.55 -12.58 19.65
N TYR A 173 -29.85 -13.71 19.51
CA TYR A 173 -30.46 -15.03 19.38
C TYR A 173 -30.76 -15.72 20.71
N LYS A 174 -30.31 -15.16 21.84
CA LYS A 174 -30.52 -15.70 23.19
C LYS A 174 -31.63 -14.95 23.91
#